data_AF-A0A4R0IQU9-F1
#
_entry.id   AF-A0A4R0IQU9-F1
#
_cell.length_a   1.000
_cell.length_b   1.000
_cell.length_c   1.000
_cell.angle_alpha   90.00
_cell.angle_beta   90.00
_cell.angle_gamma   90.00
#
_symmetry.space_group_name_H-M   'P 1'
#
loop_
_entity.id
_entity.type
_entity.pdbx_description
1 polymer ?
#
loop_
_entity_poly.entity_id
_entity_poly.type
_entity_poly.pdbx_seq_one_letter_code
_entity_poly.pdbx_strand_id
1 'polypeptide(L)'
;MGRFWALGPVALVLSVVGVLPAVAHPFGDPQTVAITADGAVVHVRWKVGGLDDLTVLGVALGVLPQDRVMLDGAVIYQPADAVAMGPSPKLADYLLRQITVANHGRNCQGAVQPTADLAKVGVSIDYTCPAAVGEVSVTVKTLTDLNPAYKTLATGPNGARAVYGDGSDRHDWTLGAVEEQHLGRSAAIQVGAIGGAVLLAVAGVFGVRRWRRS
;
A
#
# COMPACT_ATOMS: atom_id res chain seq x y z
N MET A 1 51.67 51.86 -6.10
CA MET A 1 52.17 50.65 -5.39
C MET A 1 51.55 50.66 -3.99
N GLY A 2 50.81 49.68 -3.48
CA GLY A 2 50.35 48.38 -3.96
C GLY A 2 49.05 48.02 -3.21
N ARG A 3 48.19 47.21 -3.85
CA ARG A 3 46.93 46.71 -3.27
C ARG A 3 47.24 45.44 -2.47
N PHE A 4 47.01 45.46 -1.16
CA PHE A 4 47.08 44.26 -0.32
C PHE A 4 45.74 43.52 -0.37
N TRP A 5 45.78 42.26 -0.78
CA TRP A 5 44.64 41.34 -0.78
C TRP A 5 44.53 40.68 0.60
N ALA A 6 43.37 40.78 1.26
CA ALA A 6 43.07 40.03 2.46
C ALA A 6 42.42 38.69 2.06
N LEU A 7 43.10 37.58 2.37
CA LEU A 7 42.55 36.23 2.28
C LEU A 7 41.75 35.95 3.58
N GLY A 8 40.43 35.79 3.47
CA GLY A 8 39.57 35.38 4.58
C GLY A 8 39.55 33.85 4.73
N PRO A 9 39.47 33.30 5.95
CA PRO A 9 39.41 31.86 6.17
C PRO A 9 38.02 31.31 5.82
N VAL A 10 37.98 30.25 5.02
CA VAL A 10 36.77 29.45 4.76
C VAL A 10 36.57 28.49 5.93
N ALA A 11 35.54 28.72 6.74
CA ALA A 11 35.15 27.81 7.81
C ALA A 11 34.35 26.64 7.22
N LEU A 12 34.93 25.43 7.29
CA LEU A 12 34.27 24.18 6.91
C LEU A 12 33.36 23.73 8.06
N VAL A 13 32.04 23.90 7.91
CA VAL A 13 31.05 23.41 8.87
C VAL A 13 30.80 21.92 8.59
N LEU A 14 31.33 21.04 9.43
CA LEU A 14 30.97 19.62 9.44
C LEU A 14 29.58 19.45 10.06
N SER A 15 28.57 19.22 9.23
CA SER A 15 27.24 18.80 9.68
C SER A 15 27.31 17.34 10.13
N VAL A 16 27.35 17.10 11.44
CA VAL A 16 27.12 15.77 12.02
C VAL A 16 25.64 15.44 11.84
N VAL A 17 25.31 14.68 10.80
CA VAL A 17 23.97 14.09 10.64
C VAL A 17 23.88 12.94 11.63
N GLY A 18 23.21 13.17 12.76
CA GLY A 18 22.90 12.12 13.71
C GLY A 18 21.97 11.08 13.07
N VAL A 19 22.48 9.88 12.81
CA VAL A 19 21.66 8.73 12.48
C VAL A 19 21.02 8.27 13.79
N LEU A 20 19.75 8.61 14.00
CA LEU A 20 19.00 8.08 15.13
C LEU A 20 18.90 6.55 14.96
N PRO A 21 19.03 5.77 16.05
CA PRO A 21 18.82 4.33 15.99
C PRO A 21 17.40 4.05 15.48
N ALA A 22 17.28 3.18 14.49
CA ALA A 22 15.99 2.65 14.08
C ALA A 22 15.41 1.90 15.28
N VAL A 23 14.36 2.46 15.88
CA VAL A 23 13.61 1.77 16.93
C VAL A 23 12.93 0.58 16.25
N ALA A 24 13.41 -0.62 16.56
CA ALA A 24 12.71 -1.85 16.19
C ALA A 24 11.31 -1.77 16.78
N HIS A 25 10.27 -1.95 15.96
CA HIS A 25 8.90 -1.94 16.44
C HIS A 25 8.74 -3.00 17.55
N PRO A 26 8.00 -2.72 18.62
CA PRO A 26 7.82 -3.69 19.70
C PRO A 26 7.04 -4.95 19.29
N PHE A 27 6.41 -4.99 18.11
CA PHE A 27 5.45 -6.03 17.68
C PHE A 27 5.87 -6.87 16.45
N GLY A 28 7.16 -6.89 16.09
CA GLY A 28 7.54 -7.57 14.84
C GLY A 28 6.99 -6.88 13.57
N ASP A 29 7.20 -7.51 12.40
CA ASP A 29 6.79 -6.96 11.10
C ASP A 29 5.35 -6.41 11.18
N PRO A 30 5.02 -5.27 10.53
CA PRO A 30 3.66 -4.76 10.58
C PRO A 30 2.68 -5.72 9.90
N GLN A 31 1.43 -5.68 10.34
CA GLN A 31 0.35 -6.31 9.58
C GLN A 31 0.29 -5.74 8.16
N THR A 32 -0.20 -6.54 7.21
CA THR A 32 -0.36 -6.08 5.82
C THR A 32 -1.78 -6.28 5.32
N VAL A 33 -2.21 -5.35 4.47
CA VAL A 33 -3.45 -5.44 3.71
C VAL A 33 -3.16 -5.15 2.23
N ALA A 34 -3.61 -6.01 1.33
CA ALA A 34 -3.60 -5.76 -0.11
C ALA A 34 -5.03 -5.58 -0.60
N ILE A 35 -5.28 -4.51 -1.36
CA ILE A 35 -6.62 -4.13 -1.84
C ILE A 35 -6.59 -4.11 -3.37
N THR A 36 -7.50 -4.84 -3.98
CA THR A 36 -7.72 -4.83 -5.44
C THR A 36 -9.22 -4.88 -5.72
N ALA A 37 -9.63 -4.75 -6.98
CA ALA A 37 -11.03 -4.87 -7.35
C ALA A 37 -11.21 -5.48 -8.73
N ASP A 38 -12.36 -6.12 -8.92
CA ASP A 38 -12.89 -6.57 -10.20
C ASP A 38 -14.40 -6.28 -10.26
N GLY A 39 -14.82 -5.45 -11.22
CA GLY A 39 -16.21 -5.03 -11.39
C GLY A 39 -16.80 -4.37 -10.13
N ALA A 40 -17.70 -5.09 -9.45
CA ALA A 40 -18.37 -4.64 -8.22
C ALA A 40 -17.80 -5.29 -6.95
N VAL A 41 -16.71 -6.07 -7.06
CA VAL A 41 -16.10 -6.80 -5.93
C VAL A 41 -14.76 -6.15 -5.58
N VAL A 42 -14.56 -5.85 -4.29
CA VAL A 42 -13.27 -5.44 -3.73
C VAL A 42 -12.66 -6.64 -3.03
N HIS A 43 -11.46 -7.04 -3.45
CA HIS A 43 -10.69 -8.10 -2.81
C HIS A 43 -9.72 -7.50 -1.80
N VAL A 44 -9.86 -7.90 -0.54
CA VAL A 44 -8.97 -7.51 0.55
C VAL A 44 -8.24 -8.74 1.05
N ARG A 45 -6.91 -8.70 1.04
CA ARG A 45 -6.07 -9.76 1.63
C ARG A 45 -5.36 -9.23 2.86
N TRP A 46 -5.72 -9.73 4.02
CA TRP A 46 -5.09 -9.40 5.29
C TRP A 46 -4.06 -10.47 5.66
N LYS A 47 -2.89 -10.06 6.12
CA LYS A 47 -1.89 -10.94 6.70
C LYS A 47 -1.36 -10.33 7.99
N VAL A 48 -1.29 -11.18 9.00
CA VAL A 48 -0.70 -10.84 10.30
C VAL A 48 0.79 -10.48 10.13
N GLY A 49 1.28 -9.62 11.01
CA GLY A 49 2.68 -9.22 11.07
C GLY A 49 3.57 -10.33 11.63
N GLY A 50 3.51 -10.49 12.95
CA GLY A 50 4.14 -11.61 13.67
C GLY A 50 3.24 -12.86 13.74
N LEU A 51 3.85 -14.05 13.88
CA LEU A 51 3.10 -15.29 14.12
C LEU A 51 2.60 -15.41 15.57
N ASP A 52 3.31 -14.77 16.49
CA ASP A 52 2.88 -14.54 17.86
C ASP A 52 1.60 -13.69 17.93
N ASP A 53 1.46 -12.66 17.11
CA ASP A 53 0.22 -11.86 17.02
C ASP A 53 -1.00 -12.72 16.66
N LEU A 54 -0.81 -13.72 15.79
CA LEU A 54 -1.88 -14.66 15.45
C LEU A 54 -2.31 -15.49 16.66
N THR A 55 -1.33 -15.84 17.51
CA THR A 55 -1.58 -16.56 18.77
C THR A 55 -2.31 -15.65 19.74
N VAL A 56 -1.87 -14.41 19.94
CA VAL A 56 -2.54 -13.41 20.78
C VAL A 56 -3.98 -13.22 20.34
N LEU A 57 -4.22 -13.03 19.03
CA LEU A 57 -5.56 -12.90 18.48
C LEU A 57 -6.39 -14.17 18.73
N GLY A 58 -5.82 -15.35 18.51
CA GLY A 58 -6.54 -16.60 18.72
C GLY A 58 -6.94 -16.84 20.18
N VAL A 59 -6.11 -16.42 21.13
CA VAL A 59 -6.41 -16.42 22.56
C VAL A 59 -7.52 -15.41 22.88
N ALA A 60 -7.43 -14.19 22.36
CA ALA A 60 -8.42 -13.14 22.56
C ALA A 60 -9.81 -13.50 22.01
N LEU A 61 -9.85 -14.22 20.88
CA LEU A 61 -11.09 -14.75 20.29
C LEU A 61 -11.57 -16.03 21.00
N GLY A 62 -10.77 -16.61 21.91
CA GLY A 62 -11.06 -17.89 22.56
C GLY A 62 -11.15 -19.04 21.57
N VAL A 63 -10.31 -19.02 20.53
CA VAL A 63 -10.06 -20.15 19.61
C VAL A 63 -8.92 -21.00 20.15
N LEU A 64 -7.92 -20.35 20.74
CA LEU A 64 -6.73 -20.97 21.32
C LEU A 64 -6.80 -20.94 22.86
N PRO A 65 -6.14 -21.88 23.55
CA PRO A 65 -6.10 -21.90 25.01
C PRO A 65 -5.26 -20.74 25.58
N GLN A 66 -5.60 -20.30 26.79
CA GLN A 66 -4.94 -19.18 27.47
C GLN A 66 -3.48 -19.47 27.85
N ASP A 67 -3.11 -20.74 27.95
CA ASP A 67 -1.74 -21.19 28.27
C ASP A 67 -0.73 -20.93 27.12
N ARG A 68 -1.16 -20.34 26.01
CA ARG A 68 -0.29 -19.80 24.96
C ARG A 68 0.43 -18.51 25.37
N VAL A 69 -0.10 -17.80 26.35
CA VAL A 69 0.48 -16.58 26.91
C VAL A 69 1.04 -16.90 28.29
N MET A 70 2.36 -16.74 28.43
CA MET A 70 3.08 -17.01 29.65
C MET A 70 2.85 -15.90 30.70
N LEU A 71 3.19 -16.17 31.96
CA LEU A 71 3.02 -15.21 33.06
C LEU A 71 3.85 -13.93 32.89
N ASP A 72 4.96 -14.01 32.15
CA ASP A 72 5.82 -12.88 31.80
C ASP A 72 5.36 -12.13 30.53
N GLY A 73 4.24 -12.55 29.94
CA GLY A 73 3.69 -11.98 28.71
C GLY A 73 4.30 -12.56 27.44
N ALA A 74 5.24 -13.51 27.53
CA ALA A 74 5.77 -14.18 26.34
C ALA A 74 4.68 -15.00 25.65
N VAL A 75 4.64 -14.94 24.32
CA VAL A 75 3.65 -15.65 23.50
C VAL A 75 4.36 -16.75 22.73
N ILE A 76 3.86 -17.98 22.85
CA ILE A 76 4.44 -19.15 22.18
C ILE A 76 3.57 -19.51 20.99
N TYR A 77 4.00 -19.11 19.79
CA TYR A 77 3.38 -19.58 18.55
C TYR A 77 3.67 -21.06 18.32
N GLN A 78 2.64 -21.80 17.90
CA GLN A 78 2.76 -23.15 17.38
C GLN A 78 2.15 -23.23 15.97
N PRO A 79 2.70 -24.03 15.04
CA PRO A 79 2.10 -24.23 13.72
C PRO A 79 0.63 -24.67 13.76
N ALA A 80 0.23 -25.40 14.81
CA ALA A 80 -1.16 -25.81 15.02
C ALA A 80 -2.11 -24.62 15.27
N ASP A 81 -1.61 -23.48 15.75
CA ASP A 81 -2.42 -22.31 16.03
C ASP A 81 -2.99 -21.72 14.73
N ALA A 82 -2.17 -21.65 13.68
CA ALA A 82 -2.61 -21.22 12.35
C ALA A 82 -3.63 -22.20 11.73
N VAL A 83 -3.45 -23.51 11.97
CA VAL A 83 -4.36 -24.56 11.49
C VAL A 83 -5.73 -24.46 12.18
N ALA A 84 -5.75 -24.17 13.48
CA ALA A 84 -6.99 -23.98 14.24
C ALA A 84 -7.68 -22.65 13.89
N MET A 85 -6.91 -21.59 13.67
CA MET A 85 -7.42 -20.27 13.38
C MET A 85 -7.94 -20.11 11.95
N GLY A 86 -7.27 -20.68 10.94
CA GLY A 86 -7.59 -20.53 9.53
C GLY A 86 -9.05 -20.80 9.14
N PRO A 87 -9.69 -21.88 9.61
CA PRO A 87 -11.11 -22.17 9.35
C PRO A 87 -12.06 -21.60 10.42
N SER A 88 -11.58 -20.86 11.41
CA SER A 88 -12.39 -20.43 12.55
C SER A 88 -13.44 -19.38 12.15
N PRO A 89 -14.74 -19.61 12.42
CA PRO A 89 -15.76 -18.58 12.20
C PRO A 89 -15.54 -17.36 13.09
N LYS A 90 -14.92 -17.51 14.27
CA LYS A 90 -14.61 -16.37 15.14
C LYS A 90 -13.58 -15.44 14.51
N LEU A 91 -12.60 -15.98 13.79
CA LEU A 91 -11.65 -15.17 13.02
C LEU A 91 -12.34 -14.48 11.85
N ALA A 92 -13.22 -15.18 11.13
CA ALA A 92 -13.98 -14.58 10.04
C ALA A 92 -14.85 -13.41 10.54
N ASP A 93 -15.60 -13.61 11.62
CA ASP A 93 -16.43 -12.58 12.23
C ASP A 93 -15.59 -11.39 12.74
N TYR A 94 -14.41 -11.67 13.30
CA TYR A 94 -13.48 -10.63 13.72
C TYR A 94 -13.03 -9.77 12.52
N LEU A 95 -12.61 -10.41 11.44
CA LEU A 95 -12.11 -9.70 10.26
C LEU A 95 -13.20 -8.87 9.58
N LEU A 96 -14.44 -9.36 9.49
CA LEU A 96 -15.57 -8.59 8.95
C LEU A 96 -16.00 -7.40 9.82
N ARG A 97 -15.68 -7.43 11.13
CA ARG A 97 -15.89 -6.29 12.01
C ARG A 97 -14.75 -5.26 11.93
N GLN A 98 -13.51 -5.75 11.84
CA GLN A 98 -12.32 -4.87 11.88
C GLN A 98 -11.93 -4.33 10.51
N ILE A 99 -12.34 -4.98 9.44
CA ILE A 99 -12.11 -4.56 8.06
C ILE A 99 -13.48 -4.32 7.45
N THR A 100 -13.71 -3.14 6.88
CA THR A 100 -14.96 -2.85 6.18
C THR A 100 -14.69 -2.02 4.93
N VAL A 101 -15.55 -2.18 3.93
CA VAL A 101 -15.49 -1.45 2.67
C VAL A 101 -16.82 -0.76 2.45
N ALA A 102 -16.79 0.51 2.08
CA ALA A 102 -17.96 1.27 1.70
C ALA A 102 -17.78 1.90 0.31
N ASN A 103 -18.78 1.75 -0.56
CA ASN A 103 -18.86 2.40 -1.85
C ASN A 103 -19.93 3.50 -1.79
N HIS A 104 -19.52 4.76 -1.99
CA HIS A 104 -20.39 5.95 -1.85
C HIS A 104 -21.19 5.97 -0.54
N GLY A 105 -20.52 5.68 0.58
CA GLY A 105 -21.13 5.66 1.92
C GLY A 105 -22.02 4.45 2.21
N ARG A 106 -22.22 3.54 1.26
CA ARG A 106 -22.95 2.28 1.49
C ARG A 106 -21.98 1.14 1.72
N ASN A 107 -22.17 0.38 2.80
CA ASN A 107 -21.32 -0.77 3.11
C ASN A 107 -21.46 -1.84 2.02
N CYS A 108 -20.32 -2.38 1.60
CA CYS A 108 -20.25 -3.56 0.75
C CYS A 108 -20.35 -4.81 1.63
N GLN A 109 -21.02 -5.85 1.14
CA GLN A 109 -21.20 -7.10 1.87
C GLN A 109 -19.91 -7.92 1.82
N GLY A 110 -19.27 -8.11 2.96
CA GLY A 110 -18.04 -8.90 3.08
C GLY A 110 -18.30 -10.39 3.27
N ALA A 111 -17.47 -11.23 2.65
CA ALA A 111 -17.41 -12.67 2.87
C ALA A 111 -15.94 -13.09 3.03
N VAL A 112 -15.63 -13.83 4.09
CA VAL A 112 -14.28 -14.32 4.36
C VAL A 112 -14.12 -15.69 3.74
N GLN A 113 -13.03 -15.88 2.99
CA GLN A 113 -12.64 -17.19 2.49
C GLN A 113 -11.76 -17.89 3.55
N PRO A 114 -12.18 -19.05 4.09
CA PRO A 114 -11.34 -19.84 4.97
C PRO A 114 -10.00 -20.19 4.31
N THR A 115 -8.93 -20.24 5.10
CA THR A 115 -7.59 -20.53 4.60
C THR A 115 -6.97 -21.71 5.35
N ALA A 116 -6.31 -22.60 4.61
CA ALA A 116 -5.57 -23.72 5.19
C ALA A 116 -4.13 -23.33 5.60
N ASP A 117 -3.61 -22.20 5.13
CA ASP A 117 -2.23 -21.76 5.38
C ASP A 117 -2.19 -20.29 5.86
N LEU A 118 -2.94 -20.02 6.92
CA LEU A 118 -3.10 -18.67 7.49
C LEU A 118 -1.76 -17.95 7.73
N ALA A 119 -0.77 -18.65 8.28
CA ALA A 119 0.54 -18.11 8.61
C ALA A 119 1.30 -17.60 7.36
N LYS A 120 1.21 -18.30 6.23
CA LYS A 120 1.93 -17.90 5.01
C LYS A 120 1.12 -16.95 4.15
N VAL A 121 -0.14 -17.28 3.90
CA VAL A 121 -0.96 -16.60 2.89
C VAL A 121 -1.89 -15.53 3.45
N GLY A 122 -2.18 -15.53 4.75
CA GLY A 122 -3.21 -14.66 5.33
C GLY A 122 -4.63 -15.08 4.94
N VAL A 123 -5.57 -14.15 5.09
CA VAL A 123 -7.00 -14.34 4.81
C VAL A 123 -7.43 -13.44 3.66
N SER A 124 -8.27 -13.98 2.77
CA SER A 124 -8.92 -13.20 1.71
C SER A 124 -10.36 -12.89 2.09
N ILE A 125 -10.78 -11.67 1.85
CA ILE A 125 -12.12 -11.16 2.12
C ILE A 125 -12.63 -10.49 0.86
N ASP A 126 -13.75 -10.96 0.36
CA ASP A 126 -14.40 -10.41 -0.83
C ASP A 126 -15.56 -9.51 -0.39
N TYR A 127 -15.55 -8.25 -0.81
CA TYR A 127 -16.61 -7.30 -0.53
C TYR A 127 -17.42 -7.04 -1.80
N THR A 128 -18.67 -7.48 -1.82
CA THR A 128 -19.60 -7.22 -2.93
C THR A 128 -20.30 -5.88 -2.71
N CYS A 129 -20.07 -4.93 -3.60
CA CYS A 129 -20.68 -3.61 -3.55
C CYS A 129 -21.95 -3.54 -4.43
N PRO A 130 -22.90 -2.63 -4.14
CA PRO A 130 -24.15 -2.52 -4.92
C PRO A 130 -23.98 -2.06 -6.38
N ALA A 131 -22.80 -1.55 -6.74
CA ALA A 131 -22.46 -1.06 -8.07
C ALA A 131 -20.95 -1.24 -8.30
N ALA A 132 -20.52 -1.11 -9.56
CA ALA A 132 -19.10 -1.12 -9.93
C ALA A 132 -18.32 -0.12 -9.06
N VAL A 133 -17.11 -0.53 -8.68
CA VAL A 133 -16.25 0.28 -7.80
C VAL A 133 -15.34 1.18 -8.64
N GLY A 134 -15.15 2.40 -8.16
CA GLY A 134 -14.20 3.36 -8.72
C GLY A 134 -13.42 4.01 -7.58
N GLU A 135 -14.12 4.62 -6.64
CA GLU A 135 -13.56 5.04 -5.35
C GLU A 135 -14.30 4.31 -4.23
N VAL A 136 -13.55 3.74 -3.28
CA VAL A 136 -14.12 3.11 -2.09
C VAL A 136 -13.39 3.59 -0.85
N SER A 137 -14.11 3.60 0.26
CA SER A 137 -13.54 3.89 1.56
C SER A 137 -13.33 2.60 2.31
N VAL A 138 -12.08 2.31 2.68
CA VAL A 138 -11.69 1.08 3.38
C VAL A 138 -11.27 1.42 4.79
N THR A 139 -11.90 0.80 5.77
CA THR A 139 -11.54 0.88 7.18
C THR A 139 -10.81 -0.40 7.61
N VAL A 140 -9.70 -0.26 8.33
CA VAL A 140 -8.92 -1.38 8.90
C VAL A 140 -8.52 -1.05 10.33
N LYS A 141 -8.91 -1.91 11.26
CA LYS A 141 -8.73 -1.79 12.72
C LYS A 141 -8.09 -3.02 13.35
N THR A 142 -7.59 -3.95 12.54
CA THR A 142 -7.08 -5.24 13.02
C THR A 142 -5.98 -5.05 14.05
N LEU A 143 -6.13 -5.77 15.16
CA LEU A 143 -5.33 -5.79 16.39
C LEU A 143 -5.25 -4.48 17.17
N THR A 144 -5.71 -3.34 16.63
CA THR A 144 -5.73 -2.07 17.37
C THR A 144 -6.65 -2.11 18.59
N ASP A 145 -7.63 -3.01 18.59
CA ASP A 145 -8.50 -3.32 19.73
C ASP A 145 -7.79 -4.10 20.85
N LEU A 146 -6.70 -4.80 20.52
CA LEU A 146 -5.83 -5.48 21.50
C LEU A 146 -4.72 -4.55 22.00
N ASN A 147 -4.15 -3.73 21.10
CA ASN A 147 -3.18 -2.70 21.47
C ASN A 147 -3.15 -1.55 20.44
N PRO A 148 -3.30 -0.28 20.86
CA PRO A 148 -3.34 0.87 19.94
C PRO A 148 -2.02 1.09 19.14
N ALA A 149 -0.92 0.46 19.57
CA ALA A 149 0.36 0.54 18.89
C ALA A 149 0.42 -0.29 17.59
N TYR A 150 -0.49 -1.24 17.36
CA TYR A 150 -0.54 -1.98 16.11
C TYR A 150 -0.77 -1.04 14.92
N LYS A 151 -0.07 -1.35 13.82
CA LYS A 151 -0.21 -0.68 12.53
C LYS A 151 -0.39 -1.71 11.43
N THR A 152 -1.12 -1.33 10.40
CA THR A 152 -1.29 -2.14 9.19
C THR A 152 -0.81 -1.35 7.98
N LEU A 153 0.16 -1.89 7.25
CA LEU A 153 0.60 -1.34 5.98
C LEU A 153 -0.32 -1.85 4.88
N ALA A 154 -1.03 -0.94 4.22
CA ALA A 154 -1.89 -1.27 3.11
C ALA A 154 -1.25 -0.94 1.76
N THR A 155 -1.56 -1.76 0.78
CA THR A 155 -1.17 -1.59 -0.63
C THR A 155 -2.39 -1.73 -1.51
N GLY A 156 -2.40 -0.99 -2.63
CA GLY A 156 -3.48 -1.07 -3.60
C GLY A 156 -2.97 -0.85 -5.04
N PRO A 157 -3.89 -0.62 -5.99
CA PRO A 157 -3.55 -0.48 -7.40
C PRO A 157 -2.51 0.62 -7.64
N ASN A 158 -1.72 0.46 -8.71
CA ASN A 158 -0.70 1.43 -9.13
C ASN A 158 0.36 1.76 -8.07
N GLY A 159 0.57 0.87 -7.09
CA GLY A 159 1.55 1.08 -6.03
C GLY A 159 1.08 2.04 -4.93
N ALA A 160 -0.22 2.37 -4.88
CA ALA A 160 -0.80 3.15 -3.79
C ALA A 160 -0.55 2.47 -2.43
N ARG A 161 -0.29 3.28 -1.39
CA ARG A 161 0.04 2.82 -0.05
C ARG A 161 -0.63 3.70 1.00
N ALA A 162 -1.03 3.08 2.10
CA ALA A 162 -1.54 3.78 3.28
C ALA A 162 -1.10 3.04 4.55
N VAL A 163 -1.09 3.73 5.68
CA VAL A 163 -0.85 3.12 6.99
C VAL A 163 -2.10 3.31 7.85
N TYR A 164 -2.65 2.19 8.30
CA TYR A 164 -3.76 2.14 9.22
C TYR A 164 -3.27 2.02 10.66
N GLY A 165 -3.99 2.65 11.58
CA GLY A 165 -3.74 2.56 13.01
C GLY A 165 -4.76 3.37 13.79
N ASP A 166 -4.56 3.45 15.11
CA ASP A 166 -5.41 4.28 15.97
C ASP A 166 -5.48 5.74 15.48
N GLY A 167 -6.68 6.26 15.28
CA GLY A 167 -6.96 7.59 14.73
C GLY A 167 -6.78 7.76 13.21
N SER A 168 -6.26 6.76 12.49
CA SER A 168 -6.09 6.78 11.03
C SER A 168 -6.56 5.45 10.41
N ASP A 169 -7.74 5.00 10.84
CA ASP A 169 -8.31 3.68 10.55
C ASP A 169 -9.07 3.60 9.22
N ARG A 170 -9.21 4.70 8.49
CA ARG A 170 -10.01 4.80 7.26
C ARG A 170 -9.25 5.57 6.18
N HIS A 171 -9.19 5.01 4.99
CA HIS A 171 -8.58 5.63 3.81
C HIS A 171 -9.43 5.37 2.57
N ASP A 172 -9.44 6.33 1.66
CA ASP A 172 -10.11 6.21 0.37
C ASP A 172 -9.14 5.66 -0.68
N TRP A 173 -9.64 4.74 -1.51
CA TRP A 173 -8.88 4.02 -2.52
C TRP A 173 -9.54 4.18 -3.87
N THR A 174 -8.76 4.55 -4.88
CA THR A 174 -9.17 4.49 -6.27
C THR A 174 -8.93 3.09 -6.81
N LEU A 175 -10.01 2.32 -6.97
CA LEU A 175 -10.03 0.94 -7.44
C LEU A 175 -10.70 0.90 -8.82
N GLY A 176 -9.95 1.25 -9.85
CA GLY A 176 -10.38 1.18 -11.23
C GLY A 176 -9.18 1.06 -12.13
N ALA A 177 -9.37 0.47 -13.32
CA ALA A 177 -8.38 0.63 -14.38
C ALA A 177 -8.20 2.13 -14.59
N VAL A 178 -6.98 2.62 -14.42
CA VAL A 178 -6.62 3.87 -15.09
C VAL A 178 -6.83 3.52 -16.55
N GLU A 179 -7.91 4.03 -17.14
CA GLU A 179 -8.06 4.01 -18.58
C GLU A 179 -6.72 4.51 -19.13
N GLU A 180 -6.02 3.68 -19.92
CA GLU A 180 -4.78 4.06 -20.62
C GLU A 180 -5.03 5.16 -21.67
N GLN A 181 -5.98 6.07 -21.46
CA GLN A 181 -6.43 7.05 -22.41
C GLN A 181 -5.53 8.30 -22.51
N HIS A 182 -4.43 8.38 -21.75
CA HIS A 182 -3.57 9.58 -21.76
C HIS A 182 -2.10 9.37 -22.12
N LEU A 183 -1.61 8.14 -22.25
CA LEU A 183 -0.22 7.90 -22.71
C LEU A 183 -0.11 7.84 -24.25
N GLY A 184 -1.18 7.40 -24.94
CA GLY A 184 -1.19 7.33 -26.42
C GLY A 184 -1.40 8.67 -27.12
N ARG A 185 -2.12 9.62 -26.50
CA ARG A 185 -2.50 10.89 -27.15
C ARG A 185 -1.39 11.95 -27.09
N SER A 186 -0.53 11.90 -26.07
CA SER A 186 0.59 12.84 -25.92
C SER A 186 1.82 12.46 -26.76
N ALA A 187 2.10 11.16 -26.94
CA ALA A 187 3.22 10.69 -27.75
C ALA A 187 3.00 10.93 -29.26
N ALA A 188 1.77 10.80 -29.76
CA ALA A 188 1.45 11.04 -31.17
C ALA A 188 1.62 12.51 -31.59
N ILE A 189 1.36 13.46 -30.68
CA ILE A 189 1.52 14.90 -30.97
C ILE A 189 3.01 15.31 -30.97
N GLN A 190 3.83 14.72 -30.10
CA GLN A 190 5.28 15.02 -30.07
C GLN A 190 6.05 14.44 -31.26
N VAL A 191 5.68 13.26 -31.76
CA VAL A 191 6.31 12.69 -32.96
C VAL A 191 5.92 13.47 -34.24
N GLY A 192 4.69 13.98 -34.31
CA GLY A 192 4.25 14.83 -35.43
C GLY A 192 5.01 16.16 -35.54
N ALA A 193 5.38 16.77 -34.40
CA ALA A 193 6.06 18.05 -34.37
C ALA A 193 7.52 17.98 -34.87
N ILE A 194 8.23 16.87 -34.61
CA ILE A 194 9.63 16.71 -35.06
C ILE A 194 9.68 16.28 -36.54
N GLY A 195 8.77 15.41 -36.99
CA GLY A 195 8.70 14.97 -38.38
C GLY A 195 8.37 16.09 -39.38
N GLY A 196 7.46 17.00 -39.01
CA GLY A 196 7.07 18.14 -39.86
C GLY A 196 8.19 19.18 -40.03
N ALA A 197 8.99 19.43 -38.99
CA ALA A 197 10.08 20.40 -39.03
C ALA A 197 11.23 19.95 -39.96
N VAL A 198 11.53 18.65 -40.00
CA VAL A 198 12.59 18.09 -40.86
C VAL A 198 12.20 18.15 -42.35
N LEU A 199 10.94 17.87 -42.69
CA LEU A 199 10.46 17.91 -44.08
C LEU A 199 10.45 19.33 -44.66
N LEU A 200 10.10 20.35 -43.86
CA LEU A 200 10.15 21.75 -44.30
C LEU A 200 11.58 22.27 -44.50
N ALA A 201 12.54 21.82 -43.68
CA ALA A 201 13.95 22.19 -43.84
C ALA A 201 14.57 21.62 -45.12
N VAL A 202 14.25 20.37 -45.48
CA VAL A 202 14.76 19.74 -46.72
C VAL A 202 14.17 20.40 -47.98
N ALA A 203 12.87 20.72 -47.97
CA ALA A 203 12.22 21.42 -49.08
C ALA A 203 12.79 22.84 -49.28
N GLY A 204 13.06 23.57 -48.20
CA GLY A 204 13.67 24.90 -48.25
C GLY A 204 15.08 24.90 -48.86
N VAL A 205 15.92 23.92 -48.50
CA VAL A 205 17.30 23.81 -49.02
C VAL A 205 17.33 23.44 -50.51
N PHE A 206 16.41 22.58 -50.97
CA PHE A 206 16.30 22.23 -52.39
C PHE A 206 15.73 23.38 -53.23
N GLY A 207 14.74 24.11 -52.73
CA GLY A 207 14.17 25.27 -53.41
C GLY A 207 15.20 26.38 -53.65
N VAL A 208 15.95 26.77 -52.61
CA VAL A 208 16.97 27.83 -52.69
C VAL A 208 18.13 27.45 -53.62
N ARG A 209 18.52 26.17 -53.66
CA ARG A 209 19.57 25.70 -54.58
C ARG A 209 19.15 25.71 -56.05
N ARG A 210 17.88 25.47 -56.34
CA ARG A 210 17.37 25.49 -57.72
C ARG A 210 17.26 26.92 -58.26
N TRP A 211 16.86 27.86 -57.41
CA TRP A 211 16.74 29.29 -57.78
C TRP A 211 18.08 29.97 -58.04
N ARG A 212 19.16 29.53 -57.38
CA ARG A 212 20.52 30.06 -57.60
C ARG A 212 21.24 29.48 -58.84
N ARG A 213 20.61 28.57 -59.57
CA ARG A 213 21.17 27.91 -60.77
C ARG A 213 20.41 28.22 -62.06
N SER A 214 19.42 29.11 -62.02
CA SER A 214 18.76 29.73 -63.18
C SER A 214 19.15 31.19 -63.25
#